data_AF-A0A846PIV0-F1
#
_entry.id   AF-A0A846PIV0-F1
#
_cell.length_a   1.000
_cell.length_b   1.000
_cell.length_c   1.000
_cell.angle_alpha   90.00
_cell.angle_beta   90.00
_cell.angle_gamma   90.00
#
_symmetry.space_group_name_H-M   'P 1'
#
loop_
_entity.id
_entity.type
_entity.pdbx_description
1 polymer ?
#
loop_
_entity_poly.entity_id
_entity_poly.type
_entity_poly.pdbx_seq_one_letter_code
_entity_poly.pdbx_strand_id
1 'polypeptide(L)'
;DLPEANPFEYVSKIAEKIGISGRSQRDAVNILKKTRGTEAYKGKDPFGVAAAALYISCIQNNEKKTQRDMAEAAGVTEVTVRNRYKSLKRQLEFYI
;
A
#
# COMPACT_ATOMS: atom_id res chain seq x y z
N ASP A 1 8.42 13.22 21.02
CA ASP A 1 8.42 12.38 19.81
C ASP A 1 7.09 12.47 19.10
N LEU A 2 7.09 12.86 17.83
CA LEU A 2 5.89 12.76 16.98
C LEU A 2 5.55 11.26 16.85
N PRO A 3 4.28 10.84 16.99
CA PRO A 3 3.92 9.45 16.75
C PRO A 3 4.33 9.06 15.33
N GLU A 4 5.06 7.94 15.20
CA GLU A 4 5.42 7.40 13.89
C GLU A 4 4.15 7.23 13.06
N ALA A 5 4.07 7.94 11.93
CA ALA A 5 2.94 7.89 11.04
C ALA A 5 2.69 6.45 10.57
N ASN A 6 1.51 5.92 10.86
CA ASN A 6 1.20 4.51 10.70
C ASN A 6 0.54 4.23 9.31
N PRO A 7 1.17 3.44 8.42
CA PRO A 7 0.58 3.05 7.13
C PRO A 7 -0.84 2.48 7.21
N PHE A 8 -1.20 1.82 8.33
CA PHE A 8 -2.54 1.25 8.54
C PHE A 8 -3.64 2.33 8.52
N GLU A 9 -3.35 3.55 9.01
CA GLU A 9 -4.32 4.64 9.09
C GLU A 9 -4.61 5.30 7.72
N TYR A 10 -3.71 5.09 6.76
CA TYR A 10 -3.83 5.67 5.42
C TYR A 10 -4.57 4.76 4.44
N VAL A 11 -4.71 3.46 4.75
CA VAL A 11 -5.40 2.50 3.88
C VAL A 11 -6.84 2.96 3.61
N SER A 12 -7.63 3.20 4.66
CA SER A 12 -9.04 3.62 4.49
C SER A 12 -9.14 4.98 3.81
N LYS A 13 -8.33 5.96 4.22
CA LYS A 13 -8.32 7.32 3.64
C LYS A 13 -8.02 7.31 2.13
N ILE A 14 -7.03 6.53 1.69
CA ILE A 14 -6.68 6.40 0.27
C ILE A 14 -7.78 5.65 -0.46
N ALA A 15 -8.24 4.52 0.10
CA ALA A 15 -9.25 3.67 -0.52
C ALA A 15 -10.58 4.39 -0.76
N GLU A 16 -11.04 5.19 0.18
CA GLU A 16 -12.28 5.97 0.06
C GLU A 16 -12.22 6.99 -1.08
N LYS A 17 -11.09 7.70 -1.25
CA LYS A 17 -10.92 8.71 -2.30
C LYS A 17 -11.08 8.15 -3.72
N ILE A 18 -10.72 6.90 -3.93
CA ILE A 18 -10.76 6.25 -5.25
C ILE A 18 -11.74 5.08 -5.31
N GLY A 19 -12.60 4.89 -4.29
CA GLY A 19 -13.63 3.87 -4.29
C GLY A 19 -13.10 2.44 -4.39
N ILE A 20 -12.14 2.06 -3.54
CA ILE A 20 -11.63 0.68 -3.42
C ILE A 20 -12.53 -0.12 -2.47
N SER A 21 -12.85 -1.36 -2.84
CA SER A 21 -13.76 -2.19 -2.06
C SER A 21 -13.23 -2.51 -0.66
N GLY A 22 -14.13 -2.74 0.30
CA GLY A 22 -13.74 -3.18 1.64
C GLY A 22 -12.98 -4.50 1.67
N ARG A 23 -13.14 -5.36 0.65
CA ARG A 23 -12.34 -6.60 0.51
C ARG A 23 -10.87 -6.27 0.25
N SER A 24 -10.59 -5.44 -0.77
CA SER A 24 -9.23 -5.01 -1.09
C SER A 24 -8.58 -4.22 0.04
N GLN A 25 -9.35 -3.38 0.76
CA GLN A 25 -8.83 -2.70 1.96
C GLN A 25 -8.35 -3.69 3.04
N ARG A 26 -9.14 -4.74 3.34
CA ARG A 26 -8.74 -5.76 4.31
C ARG A 26 -7.49 -6.53 3.86
N ASP A 27 -7.42 -6.86 2.57
CA ASP A 27 -6.27 -7.57 2.00
C ASP A 27 -5.00 -6.70 2.01
N ALA A 28 -5.12 -5.40 1.74
CA ALA A 28 -4.03 -4.43 1.89
C ALA A 28 -3.52 -4.36 3.33
N VAL A 29 -4.42 -4.33 4.33
CA VAL A 29 -4.03 -4.40 5.75
C VAL A 29 -3.27 -5.71 6.04
N ASN A 30 -3.70 -6.84 5.48
CA ASN A 30 -2.99 -8.11 5.65
C ASN A 30 -1.58 -8.08 5.02
N ILE A 31 -1.42 -7.45 3.84
CA ILE A 31 -0.11 -7.24 3.20
C ILE A 31 0.80 -6.40 4.10
N LEU A 32 0.28 -5.30 4.68
CA LEU A 32 1.03 -4.46 5.60
C LEU A 32 1.44 -5.22 6.87
N LYS A 33 0.56 -6.06 7.42
CA LYS A 33 0.89 -6.93 8.57
C LYS A 33 2.01 -7.91 8.24
N LYS A 34 1.95 -8.58 7.08
CA LYS A 34 2.95 -9.56 6.64
C LYS A 34 4.33 -8.96 6.39
N THR A 35 4.36 -7.72 5.90
CA THR A 35 5.61 -7.02 5.57
C THR A 35 6.11 -6.12 6.70
N ARG A 36 5.35 -6.00 7.80
CA ARG A 36 5.75 -5.23 8.98
C ARG A 36 7.08 -5.74 9.50
N GLY A 37 8.01 -4.83 9.75
CA GLY A 37 9.34 -5.16 10.29
C GLY A 37 10.40 -5.49 9.23
N THR A 38 10.02 -5.58 7.95
CA THR A 38 10.94 -5.80 6.82
C THR A 38 11.46 -4.47 6.28
N GLU A 39 12.54 -4.50 5.50
CA GLU A 39 13.09 -3.32 4.80
C GLU A 39 12.15 -2.74 3.74
N ALA A 40 11.17 -3.52 3.28
CA ALA A 40 10.11 -3.02 2.40
C ALA A 40 9.14 -2.07 3.11
N TYR A 41 9.09 -2.13 4.46
CA TYR A 41 8.21 -1.35 5.32
C TYR A 41 8.97 -0.31 6.14
N LYS A 42 10.07 -0.70 6.79
CA LYS A 42 10.83 0.14 7.74
C LYS A 42 11.49 1.34 7.04
N GLY A 43 11.43 2.50 7.70
CA GLY A 43 12.06 3.74 7.22
C GLY A 43 11.52 4.24 5.88
N LYS A 44 10.36 3.76 5.43
CA LYS A 44 9.72 4.18 4.19
C LYS A 44 8.56 5.11 4.49
N ASP A 45 8.32 6.04 3.55
CA ASP A 45 7.14 6.90 3.57
C ASP A 45 5.83 6.09 3.72
N PRO A 46 5.04 6.34 4.78
CA PRO A 46 3.88 5.51 5.11
C PRO A 46 2.74 5.64 4.11
N PHE A 47 2.58 6.79 3.46
CA PHE A 47 1.58 7.00 2.40
C PHE A 47 1.89 6.12 1.19
N GLY A 48 3.13 6.13 0.71
CA GLY A 48 3.59 5.29 -0.40
C GLY A 48 3.51 3.79 -0.10
N VAL A 49 3.79 3.39 1.16
CA VAL A 49 3.65 1.99 1.59
C VAL A 49 2.18 1.56 1.59
N ALA A 50 1.28 2.38 2.16
CA ALA A 50 -0.15 2.11 2.15
C ALA A 50 -0.73 2.05 0.73
N ALA A 51 -0.37 3.01 -0.12
CA ALA A 51 -0.76 3.08 -1.52
C ALA A 51 -0.32 1.83 -2.31
N ALA A 52 0.92 1.37 -2.10
CA ALA A 52 1.42 0.17 -2.76
C ALA A 52 0.75 -1.12 -2.26
N ALA A 53 0.47 -1.24 -0.96
CA ALA A 53 -0.27 -2.37 -0.43
C ALA A 53 -1.70 -2.43 -0.99
N LEU A 54 -2.37 -1.28 -1.10
CA LEU A 54 -3.67 -1.15 -1.78
C LEU A 54 -3.58 -1.56 -3.25
N TYR A 55 -2.58 -1.08 -3.98
CA TYR A 55 -2.38 -1.46 -5.37
C TYR A 55 -2.23 -2.97 -5.57
N ILE A 56 -1.43 -3.63 -4.72
CA ILE A 56 -1.29 -5.10 -4.74
C ILE A 56 -2.64 -5.77 -4.48
N SER A 57 -3.39 -5.31 -3.48
CA SER A 57 -4.71 -5.88 -3.15
C SER A 57 -5.72 -5.71 -4.29
N CYS A 58 -5.72 -4.56 -4.98
CA CYS A 58 -6.59 -4.33 -6.13
C CYS A 58 -6.26 -5.30 -7.28
N ILE A 59 -4.97 -5.54 -7.56
CA ILE A 59 -4.55 -6.54 -8.55
C ILE A 59 -5.08 -7.93 -8.16
N GLN A 60 -4.89 -8.34 -6.91
CA GLN A 60 -5.34 -9.66 -6.42
C GLN A 60 -6.86 -9.85 -6.52
N ASN A 61 -7.62 -8.76 -6.37
CA ASN A 61 -9.08 -8.77 -6.41
C ASN A 61 -9.67 -8.35 -7.76
N ASN A 62 -8.86 -8.22 -8.81
CA ASN A 62 -9.28 -7.76 -10.15
C ASN A 62 -9.98 -6.38 -10.16
N GLU A 63 -9.63 -5.50 -9.22
CA GLU A 63 -10.10 -4.11 -9.21
C GLU A 63 -9.25 -3.25 -10.13
N LYS A 64 -9.90 -2.56 -11.08
CA LYS A 64 -9.24 -1.68 -12.04
C LYS A 64 -8.81 -0.38 -11.38
N LYS A 65 -7.62 -0.40 -10.77
CA LYS A 65 -6.91 0.79 -10.25
C LYS A 65 -5.50 0.84 -10.80
N THR A 66 -5.03 2.05 -11.08
CA THR A 66 -3.68 2.30 -11.60
C THR A 66 -2.74 2.77 -10.48
N GLN A 67 -1.43 2.73 -10.72
CA GLN A 67 -0.45 3.34 -9.80
C GLN A 67 -0.62 4.86 -9.72
N ARG A 68 -1.15 5.48 -10.77
CA ARG A 68 -1.49 6.90 -10.82
C ARG A 68 -2.64 7.22 -9.88
N ASP A 69 -3.73 6.44 -9.91
CA ASP A 69 -4.87 6.62 -9.00
C ASP A 69 -4.40 6.58 -7.54
N MET A 70 -3.51 5.64 -7.22
CA MET A 70 -2.95 5.46 -5.88
C MET A 70 -2.07 6.65 -5.49
N ALA A 71 -1.23 7.12 -6.41
CA ALA A 71 -0.33 8.25 -6.21
C ALA A 71 -1.12 9.55 -5.94
N GLU A 72 -2.12 9.84 -6.78
CA GLU A 72 -3.00 11.01 -6.62
C GLU A 72 -3.78 10.95 -5.29
N ALA A 73 -4.35 9.79 -4.94
CA ALA A 73 -5.10 9.63 -3.70
C ALA A 73 -4.23 9.75 -2.44
N ALA A 74 -3.00 9.26 -2.50
CA ALA A 74 -2.05 9.26 -1.39
C ALA A 74 -1.19 10.54 -1.30
N GLY A 75 -1.23 11.41 -2.31
CA GLY A 75 -0.42 12.63 -2.34
C GLY A 75 1.08 12.35 -2.55
N VAL A 76 1.41 11.30 -3.29
CA VAL A 76 2.81 10.91 -3.60
C VAL A 76 3.01 10.80 -5.11
N THR A 77 4.24 10.55 -5.56
CA THR A 77 4.49 10.32 -7.00
C THR A 77 4.17 8.89 -7.42
N GLU A 78 3.84 8.69 -8.69
CA GLU A 78 3.73 7.34 -9.28
C GLU A 78 5.00 6.51 -9.09
N VAL A 79 6.17 7.14 -9.19
CA VAL A 79 7.47 6.48 -8.99
C VAL A 79 7.59 5.95 -7.55
N THR A 80 7.10 6.70 -6.57
CA THR A 80 7.03 6.26 -5.17
C THR A 80 6.18 4.99 -5.05
N VAL A 81 4.95 5.00 -5.58
CA VAL A 81 4.06 3.82 -5.56
C VAL A 81 4.71 2.63 -6.24
N ARG A 82 5.30 2.83 -7.43
CA ARG A 82 5.97 1.78 -8.22
C ARG A 82 7.12 1.13 -7.46
N ASN A 83 7.97 1.94 -6.82
CA ASN A 83 9.12 1.45 -6.07
C ASN A 83 8.69 0.66 -4.83
N ARG A 84 7.65 1.13 -4.12
CA ARG A 84 7.09 0.42 -2.97
C ARG A 84 6.39 -0.86 -3.38
N TYR A 85 5.63 -0.85 -4.48
CA TYR A 85 5.03 -2.06 -5.06
C TYR A 85 6.09 -3.13 -5.34
N LYS A 86 7.17 -2.78 -6.04
CA LYS A 86 8.27 -3.73 -6.35
C LYS A 86 8.90 -4.30 -5.08
N SER A 87 9.11 -3.46 -4.07
CA SER A 87 9.70 -3.87 -2.79
C SER A 87 8.78 -4.82 -2.00
N LEU A 88 7.51 -4.46 -1.86
CA LEU A 88 6.50 -5.26 -1.15
C LEU A 88 6.24 -6.57 -1.88
N LYS A 89 6.08 -6.54 -3.21
CA LYS A 89 5.87 -7.75 -4.02
C LYS A 89 7.02 -8.74 -3.84
N ARG A 90 8.26 -8.26 -3.97
CA ARG A 90 9.46 -9.09 -3.75
C ARG A 90 9.46 -9.70 -2.34
N GLN A 91 9.15 -8.90 -1.33
CA GLN A 91 9.09 -9.38 0.06
C GLN A 91 8.01 -10.46 0.23
N LEU A 92 6.84 -10.30 -0.38
CA LEU A 92 5.75 -11.28 -0.31
C LEU A 92 6.09 -12.59 -1.04
N GLU A 93 6.80 -12.53 -2.18
CA GLU A 93 7.28 -13.69 -2.93
C GLU A 93 8.28 -14.54 -2.13
N PHE A 94 9.02 -13.96 -1.18
CA PHE A 94 9.92 -14.73 -0.30
C PHE A 94 9.20 -15.52 0.81
N TYR A 95 7.91 -15.30 1.02
CA TYR A 95 7.11 -16.00 2.05
C TYR A 95 6.22 -17.12 1.48
N ILE A 96 6.24 -17.36 0.17
CA ILE A 96 5.46 -18.38 -0.54
C ILE A 96 6.42 -19.34 -1.24
#